data_AF-A0A650GC33-F1
#
_entry.id   AF-A0A650GC33-F1
#
_cell.length_a   1.000
_cell.length_b   1.000
_cell.length_c   1.000
_cell.angle_alpha   90.00
_cell.angle_beta   90.00
_cell.angle_gamma   90.00
#
_symmetry.space_group_name_H-M   'P 1'
#
loop_
_entity.id
_entity.type
_entity.pdbx_description
1 polymer ?
#
loop_
_entity_poly.entity_id
_entity_poly.type
_entity_poly.pdbx_seq_one_letter_code
_entity_poly.pdbx_strand_id
1 'polypeptide(L)'
;MITVTTGLDRIIARCGDRIVASHERLWGTAALTSDPDHLAAAAVLREQFRTRPAAGSHLQIEVEVADLGAYDTRFGTGEVA
;
A
#
# COMPACT_ATOMS: atom_id res chain seq x y z
N MET A 1 -23.47 4.02 3.98
CA MET A 1 -23.48 5.46 4.28
C MET A 1 -22.56 5.69 5.48
N ILE A 2 -21.67 6.68 5.42
CA ILE A 2 -20.79 7.04 6.56
C ILE A 2 -21.36 8.28 7.24
N THR A 3 -21.46 8.25 8.56
CA THR A 3 -21.84 9.41 9.38
C THR A 3 -20.63 9.86 10.19
N VAL A 4 -20.35 11.16 10.16
CA VAL A 4 -19.24 11.76 10.91
C VAL A 4 -19.82 12.67 11.99
N THR A 5 -19.42 12.44 13.24
CA THR A 5 -19.76 13.30 14.38
C THR A 5 -18.50 14.03 14.84
N THR A 6 -18.61 15.36 14.95
CA THR A 6 -17.49 16.23 15.32
C THR A 6 -17.72 16.84 16.69
N GLY A 7 -16.85 16.52 17.64
CA GLY A 7 -16.71 17.18 18.93
C GLY A 7 -15.63 18.27 18.89
N LEU A 8 -15.35 18.90 20.05
CA LEU A 8 -14.26 19.88 20.17
C LEU A 8 -12.89 19.21 20.21
N ASP A 9 -12.82 18.03 20.81
CA ASP A 9 -11.63 17.25 21.11
C ASP A 9 -11.52 15.99 20.23
N ARG A 10 -12.64 15.47 19.72
CA ARG A 10 -12.68 14.18 19.04
C ARG A 10 -13.60 14.17 17.82
N ILE A 11 -13.21 13.41 16.80
CA ILE A 11 -14.01 13.12 15.62
C ILE A 11 -14.24 11.61 15.54
N ILE A 12 -15.48 11.20 15.29
CA ILE A 12 -15.89 9.79 15.19
C ILE A 12 -16.59 9.57 13.84
N ALA A 13 -16.12 8.59 13.08
CA ALA A 13 -16.79 8.12 11.86
C ALA A 13 -17.45 6.76 12.11
N ARG A 14 -18.71 6.63 11.66
CA ARG A 14 -19.53 5.42 11.80
C ARG A 14 -20.05 4.94 10.46
N CYS A 15 -20.09 3.61 10.29
CA CYS A 15 -20.82 2.94 9.23
C CYS A 15 -21.97 2.16 9.88
N GLY A 16 -23.17 2.75 9.88
CA GLY A 16 -24.28 2.23 10.66
C GLY A 16 -23.99 2.25 12.17
N ASP A 17 -23.97 1.08 12.79
CA ASP A 17 -23.69 0.87 14.21
C ASP A 17 -22.19 0.66 14.52
N ARG A 18 -21.35 0.48 13.51
CA ARG A 18 -19.91 0.24 13.67
C ARG A 18 -19.11 1.55 13.64
N ILE A 19 -18.23 1.73 14.62
CA ILE A 19 -17.20 2.78 14.57
C ILE A 19 -16.08 2.31 13.64
N VAL A 20 -15.76 3.13 12.65
CA VAL A 20 -14.71 2.84 11.65
C VAL A 20 -13.49 3.75 11.80
N ALA A 21 -13.62 4.91 12.45
CA ALA A 21 -12.49 5.75 12.85
C ALA A 21 -12.84 6.59 14.09
N SER A 22 -11.85 6.82 14.95
CA SER A 22 -11.94 7.72 16.10
C SER A 22 -10.57 8.35 16.33
N HIS A 23 -10.49 9.67 16.20
CA HIS A 23 -9.23 10.40 16.37
C HIS A 23 -9.43 11.74 17.07
N GLU A 24 -8.34 12.29 17.59
CA GLU A 24 -8.34 13.65 18.15
C GLU A 24 -8.60 14.67 17.04
N ARG A 25 -9.39 15.70 17.37
CA ARG A 25 -9.69 16.78 16.43
C ARG A 25 -8.44 17.63 16.23
N LEU A 26 -7.96 17.66 14.98
CA LEU A 26 -6.90 18.56 14.57
C LEU A 26 -7.50 19.92 14.21
N TRP A 27 -6.88 20.98 14.71
CA TRP A 27 -7.24 22.36 14.41
C TRP A 27 -6.23 22.95 13.44
N GLY A 28 -6.68 23.28 12.23
CA GLY A 28 -5.82 23.79 11.16
C GLY A 28 -6.36 23.43 9.79
N THR A 29 -5.76 23.99 8.74
CA THR A 29 -6.05 23.63 7.35
C THR A 29 -5.11 22.52 6.89
N ALA A 30 -5.59 21.62 6.03
CA ALA A 30 -4.81 20.52 5.45
C ALA A 30 -4.13 19.59 6.48
N ALA A 31 -4.69 19.50 7.69
CA ALA A 31 -4.21 18.57 8.71
C ALA A 31 -4.44 17.12 8.26
N LEU A 32 -3.45 16.25 8.47
CA LEU A 32 -3.49 14.85 8.08
C LEU A 32 -3.47 13.98 9.33
N THR A 33 -4.43 13.06 9.43
CA THR A 33 -4.48 12.05 10.49
C THR A 33 -4.25 10.69 9.88
N SER A 34 -3.31 9.93 10.44
CA SER A 34 -3.03 8.56 10.07
C SER A 34 -3.07 7.68 11.31
N ASP A 35 -3.44 6.43 11.13
CA ASP A 35 -3.33 5.42 12.17
C ASP A 35 -1.84 5.22 12.55
N PRO A 36 -1.49 5.23 13.85
CA PRO A 36 -0.10 5.13 14.29
C PRO A 36 0.53 3.78 13.95
N ASP A 37 -0.21 2.68 13.99
CA ASP A 37 0.28 1.35 13.64
C ASP A 37 0.52 1.27 12.13
N HIS A 38 -0.36 1.88 11.35
CA HIS A 38 -0.17 2.01 9.91
C HIS A 38 1.06 2.87 9.56
N LEU A 39 1.28 3.98 10.27
CA LEU A 39 2.47 4.82 10.10
C LEU A 39 3.76 4.05 10.40
N ALA A 40 3.76 3.27 11.51
CA ALA A 40 4.89 2.45 11.91
C ALA A 40 5.19 1.36 10.88
N ALA A 41 4.17 0.62 10.43
CA ALA A 41 4.31 -0.38 9.36
C ALA A 41 4.86 0.24 8.07
N ALA A 42 4.32 1.39 7.66
CA ALA A 42 4.79 2.11 6.48
C ALA A 42 6.23 2.62 6.64
N ALA A 43 6.67 2.97 7.86
CA ALA A 43 8.06 3.35 8.13
C ALA A 43 9.02 2.18 7.94
N VAL A 44 8.67 0.99 8.44
CA VAL A 44 9.45 -0.23 8.22
C VAL A 44 9.56 -0.55 6.73
N LEU A 45 8.45 -0.50 6.00
CA LEU A 45 8.44 -0.78 4.56
C LEU A 45 9.29 0.22 3.76
N ARG A 46 9.26 1.51 4.13
CA ARG A 46 10.13 2.53 3.51
C ARG A 46 11.60 2.24 3.75
N GLU A 47 11.97 1.79 4.95
CA GLU A 47 13.36 1.47 5.27
C GLU A 47 13.84 0.20 4.54
N GLN A 48 13.01 -0.83 4.48
CA GLN A 48 13.28 -2.03 3.69
C GLN A 48 13.46 -1.68 2.20
N PHE A 49 12.63 -0.80 1.66
CA PHE A 49 12.78 -0.36 0.27
C PHE A 49 14.10 0.37 0.02
N ARG A 50 14.53 1.25 0.94
CA ARG A 50 15.79 1.99 0.84
C ARG A 50 17.02 1.09 0.92
N THR A 51 16.95 0.05 1.76
CA THR A 51 18.06 -0.88 2.00
C THR A 51 18.04 -2.09 1.06
N ARG A 52 16.97 -2.22 0.25
CA ARG A 52 16.85 -3.29 -0.74
C ARG A 52 18.00 -3.18 -1.77
N PRO A 53 18.59 -4.31 -2.20
CA PRO A 53 19.50 -4.34 -3.33
C PRO A 53 18.89 -3.67 -4.58
N ALA A 54 19.73 -3.04 -5.39
CA ALA A 54 19.30 -2.42 -6.63
C ALA A 54 18.41 -3.36 -7.45
N ALA A 55 17.36 -2.82 -8.08
CA ALA A 55 16.53 -3.60 -8.99
C ALA A 55 17.43 -4.28 -10.04
N GLY A 56 17.34 -5.61 -10.13
CA GLY A 56 18.22 -6.41 -10.99
C GLY A 56 19.44 -7.03 -10.31
N SER A 57 19.68 -6.83 -9.01
CA SER A 57 20.74 -7.58 -8.28
C SER A 57 20.52 -9.10 -8.35
N HIS A 58 19.26 -9.56 -8.36
CA HIS A 58 18.92 -10.97 -8.57
C HIS A 58 19.19 -11.47 -10.00
N LEU A 59 19.39 -10.55 -10.96
CA LEU A 59 19.78 -10.86 -12.34
C LEU A 59 21.32 -10.93 -12.51
N GLN A 60 22.09 -10.57 -11.47
CA GLN A 60 23.56 -10.72 -11.45
C GLN A 60 23.98 -12.17 -11.19
N ILE A 61 23.02 -13.06 -10.98
CA ILE A 61 23.23 -14.49 -10.88
C ILE A 61 22.90 -15.04 -12.27
N GLU A 62 23.83 -15.79 -12.88
CA GLU A 62 23.52 -16.58 -14.07
C GLU A 62 22.51 -17.66 -13.67
N VAL A 63 21.24 -17.37 -13.92
CA VAL A 63 20.15 -18.32 -13.84
C VAL A 63 19.71 -18.66 -15.25
N GLU A 64 19.27 -19.89 -15.47
CA GLU A 64 18.67 -20.28 -16.73
C GLU A 64 17.40 -19.46 -16.96
N VAL A 65 17.46 -18.53 -17.90
CA VAL A 65 16.30 -17.72 -18.29
C VAL A 65 15.48 -18.56 -19.26
N ALA A 66 14.29 -18.95 -18.84
CA ALA A 66 13.37 -19.66 -19.72
C ALA A 66 12.99 -18.77 -20.90
N ASP A 67 13.10 -19.31 -22.11
CA ASP A 67 12.60 -18.67 -23.32
C ASP A 67 11.09 -18.44 -23.21
N LEU A 68 10.68 -17.17 -23.15
CA LEU A 68 9.26 -16.80 -23.05
C LEU A 68 8.46 -17.19 -24.30
N GLY A 69 9.12 -17.32 -25.47
CA GLY A 69 8.48 -17.81 -26.68
C GLY A 69 7.99 -19.26 -26.57
N ALA A 70 8.63 -20.08 -25.72
CA ALA A 70 8.16 -21.43 -25.42
C ALA A 70 6.83 -21.40 -24.63
N TYR A 71 6.66 -20.42 -23.73
CA TYR A 71 5.41 -20.20 -23.01
C TYR A 71 4.33 -19.65 -23.95
N ASP A 72 4.67 -18.71 -24.81
CA ASP A 72 3.75 -18.16 -25.81
C ASP A 72 3.24 -19.23 -26.77
N THR A 73 4.11 -20.14 -27.21
CA THR A 73 3.73 -21.29 -28.04
C THR A 73 2.84 -22.27 -27.27
N ARG A 74 3.14 -22.50 -25.98
CA ARG A 74 2.39 -23.45 -25.15
C ARG A 74 1.01 -22.94 -24.75
N PHE A 75 0.87 -21.63 -24.53
CA PHE A 75 -0.36 -21.00 -24.07
C PHE A 75 -1.11 -20.22 -25.15
N GLY A 76 -0.54 -20.11 -26.36
CA GLY A 76 -1.14 -19.36 -27.46
C GLY A 76 -1.17 -17.85 -27.23
N THR A 77 -0.25 -17.30 -26.43
CA THR A 77 -0.25 -15.89 -25.99
C THR A 77 0.62 -14.97 -26.83
N GLY A 78 1.32 -15.48 -27.84
CA GLY A 78 2.23 -14.69 -28.70
C GLY A 78 1.54 -13.73 -29.68
N GLU A 79 0.22 -13.82 -29.83
CA GLU A 79 -0.57 -12.93 -30.70
C GLU A 79 -1.35 -11.91 -29.86
N VAL A 80 -0.69 -10.82 -29.47
CA VAL A 80 -1.38 -9.56 -29.14
C VAL A 80 -0.68 -8.42 -29.86
N ALA A 81 -1.38 -7.89 -30.85
CA ALA A 81 -0.99 -6.75 -31.69
C ALA A 81 -0.92 -5.43 -30.92
#